data_AF-A0A966AUT9-F1
#
_entry.id   AF-A0A966AUT9-F1
#
_cell.length_a   1.000
_cell.length_b   1.000
_cell.length_c   1.000
_cell.angle_alpha   90.00
_cell.angle_beta   90.00
_cell.angle_gamma   90.00
#
_symmetry.space_group_name_H-M   'P 1'
#
loop_
_entity.id
_entity.type
_entity.pdbx_description
1 polymer ?
#
loop_
_entity_poly.entity_id
_entity_poly.type
_entity_poly.pdbx_seq_one_letter_code
_entity_poly.pdbx_strand_id
1 'polypeptide(L)'
;MLGGLTKRLTDIVSGLRGRKITEEVVKETSREIRRALLEADASLPVVKDFEKRVREAALGAEVIEGVDAGQMFTKIVQDELTELMGPVDHEIAWKSKGATVILMSGLQGSGKTTTCGKLAKYLR
;
A
#
# COMPACT_ATOMS: atom_id res chain seq x y z
N MET A 1 -6.67 11.37 -1.24
CA MET A 1 -7.43 10.12 -1.48
C MET A 1 -7.37 9.17 -0.27
N LEU A 2 -6.29 9.12 0.53
CA LEU A 2 -6.18 8.28 1.73
C LEU A 2 -5.88 9.08 3.01
N GLY A 3 -6.42 10.30 3.17
CA GLY A 3 -5.98 11.24 4.21
C GLY A 3 -6.04 10.69 5.64
N GLY A 4 -7.07 9.91 5.99
CA GLY A 4 -7.20 9.26 7.29
C GLY A 4 -6.12 8.20 7.54
N LEU A 5 -5.86 7.35 6.55
CA LEU A 5 -4.82 6.34 6.61
C LEU A 5 -3.43 6.98 6.65
N THR A 6 -3.17 8.00 5.81
CA THR A 6 -1.91 8.75 5.80
C THR A 6 -1.61 9.34 7.16
N LYS A 7 -2.60 9.98 7.81
CA LYS A 7 -2.43 10.55 9.15
C LYS A 7 -2.07 9.46 10.16
N ARG A 8 -2.85 8.38 10.23
CA ARG A 8 -2.60 7.28 11.17
C ARG A 8 -1.23 6.64 10.98
N LEU A 9 -0.84 6.33 9.75
CA LEU A 9 0.47 5.73 9.49
C LEU A 9 1.61 6.69 9.85
N THR A 10 1.44 8.00 9.62
CA THR A 10 2.43 9.02 10.02
C THR A 10 2.58 9.08 11.55
N ASP A 11 1.46 9.04 12.28
CA ASP A 11 1.44 9.04 13.75
C ASP A 11 2.12 7.78 14.31
N ILE A 12 1.84 6.61 13.72
CA ILE A 12 2.47 5.33 14.11
C ILE A 12 3.99 5.37 13.86
N VAL A 13 4.42 5.80 12.68
CA VAL A 13 5.85 5.88 12.31
C VAL A 13 6.60 6.89 13.16
N SER A 14 6.00 8.03 13.48
CA SER A 14 6.63 9.03 14.33
C SER A 14 6.84 8.52 15.76
N GLY A 15 5.95 7.68 16.28
CA GLY A 15 6.11 7.01 17.58
C GLY A 15 7.24 5.97 17.64
N LEU A 16 7.77 5.54 16.49
CA LEU A 16 8.88 4.59 16.40
C LEU A 16 10.26 5.26 16.41
N ARG A 17 10.34 6.57 16.18
CA ARG A 17 11.64 7.28 16.13
C ARG A 17 12.40 7.11 17.44
N GLY A 18 13.66 6.65 17.36
CA GLY A 18 14.50 6.44 18.53
C GLY A 18 14.15 5.22 19.39
N ARG A 19 13.14 4.42 19.02
CA ARG A 19 12.88 3.11 19.64
C ARG A 19 13.69 2.02 18.93
N LYS A 20 14.19 1.04 19.69
CA LYS A 20 14.76 -0.19 19.10
C LYS A 20 13.62 -1.05 18.54
N ILE A 21 13.86 -1.70 17.39
CA ILE A 21 12.96 -2.76 16.91
C ILE A 21 13.12 -3.95 17.86
N THR A 22 12.13 -4.15 18.72
CA THR A 22 11.97 -5.36 19.53
C THR A 22 10.71 -6.09 19.09
N GLU A 23 10.61 -7.38 19.41
CA GLU A 23 9.41 -8.16 19.08
C GLU A 23 8.12 -7.54 19.64
N GLU A 24 8.22 -6.93 20.83
CA GLU A 24 7.10 -6.25 21.47
C GLU A 24 6.67 -4.98 20.71
N VAL A 25 7.64 -4.16 20.27
CA VAL A 25 7.37 -2.97 19.43
C VAL A 25 6.74 -3.39 18.11
N VAL A 26 7.31 -4.39 17.43
CA VAL A 26 6.77 -4.91 16.16
C VAL A 26 5.32 -5.37 16.33
N LYS A 27 5.01 -6.08 17.42
CA LYS A 27 3.67 -6.59 17.72
C LYS A 27 2.68 -5.45 18.03
N GLU A 28 3.09 -4.45 18.80
CA GLU A 28 2.29 -3.27 19.10
C GLU A 28 1.94 -2.51 17.82
N THR A 29 2.96 -2.14 17.05
CA THR A 29 2.84 -1.36 15.83
C THR A 29 2.04 -2.09 14.74
N SER A 30 2.25 -3.40 14.58
CA SER A 30 1.49 -4.20 13.61
C SER A 30 -0.02 -4.20 13.90
N ARG A 31 -0.41 -4.19 15.19
CA ARG A 31 -1.83 -4.08 15.59
C ARG A 31 -2.42 -2.71 15.24
N GLU A 32 -1.65 -1.65 15.41
CA GLU A 32 -2.10 -0.29 15.05
C GLU A 32 -2.28 -0.14 13.54
N ILE A 33 -1.33 -0.64 12.75
CA ILE A 33 -1.42 -0.64 11.29
C ILE A 33 -2.63 -1.46 10.84
N ARG A 34 -2.86 -2.63 11.44
CA ARG A 34 -4.07 -3.43 11.17
C ARG A 34 -5.36 -2.66 11.44
N ARG A 35 -5.46 -1.95 12.57
CA ARG A 35 -6.64 -1.11 12.85
C ARG A 35 -6.79 -0.02 11.79
N ALA A 36 -5.71 0.67 11.44
CA ALA A 36 -5.74 1.72 10.44
C ALA A 36 -6.19 1.22 9.05
N LEU A 37 -5.76 0.03 8.64
CA LEU A 37 -6.17 -0.58 7.37
C LEU A 37 -7.64 -1.01 7.39
N LEU A 38 -8.12 -1.61 8.48
CA LEU A 38 -9.53 -2.00 8.61
C LEU A 38 -10.47 -0.79 8.63
N GLU A 39 -10.06 0.31 9.27
CA GLU A 39 -10.81 1.58 9.23
C GLU A 39 -10.80 2.24 7.84
N ALA A 40 -9.85 1.89 6.99
CA ALA A 40 -9.76 2.33 5.60
C ALA A 40 -10.51 1.39 4.62
N ASP A 41 -11.45 0.59 5.13
CA ASP A 41 -12.25 -0.37 4.37
C ASP A 41 -11.45 -1.48 3.67
N ALA A 42 -10.24 -1.79 4.16
CA ALA A 42 -9.48 -2.94 3.64
C ALA A 42 -10.09 -4.26 4.12
N SER A 43 -10.10 -5.28 3.26
CA SER A 43 -10.67 -6.58 3.61
C SER A 43 -9.87 -7.31 4.69
N LEU A 44 -10.55 -7.93 5.65
CA LEU A 44 -9.91 -8.63 6.77
C LEU A 44 -8.88 -9.71 6.34
N PRO A 45 -9.12 -10.55 5.32
CA PRO A 45 -8.12 -11.51 4.86
C PRO A 45 -6.84 -10.81 4.39
N VAL A 46 -6.97 -9.77 3.56
CA VAL A 46 -5.84 -8.97 3.06
C VAL A 46 -5.04 -8.34 4.19
N VAL A 47 -5.73 -7.77 5.19
CA VAL A 47 -5.05 -7.14 6.33
C VAL A 47 -4.31 -8.16 7.19
N LYS A 48 -4.88 -9.36 7.39
CA LYS A 48 -4.20 -10.43 8.14
C LYS A 48 -2.94 -10.92 7.44
N ASP A 49 -3.01 -11.10 6.13
CA ASP A 49 -1.87 -11.55 5.33
C ASP A 49 -0.78 -10.46 5.30
N PHE A 50 -1.17 -9.20 5.17
CA PHE A 50 -0.26 -8.05 5.28
C PHE A 50 0.41 -7.99 6.66
N GLU A 51 -0.34 -8.10 7.76
CA GLU A 51 0.19 -8.10 9.14
C GLU A 51 1.23 -9.21 9.32
N LYS A 52 0.97 -10.40 8.76
CA LYS A 52 1.88 -11.54 8.82
C LYS A 52 3.20 -11.24 8.10
N ARG A 53 3.15 -10.75 6.86
CA ARG A 53 4.36 -10.46 6.07
C ARG A 53 5.22 -9.37 6.70
N VAL A 54 4.60 -8.29 7.18
CA VAL A 54 5.32 -7.22 7.91
C VAL A 54 6.05 -7.76 9.14
N ARG A 55 5.42 -8.65 9.92
CA ARG A 55 6.05 -9.26 11.10
C ARG A 55 7.22 -10.17 10.73
N GLU A 56 7.06 -11.01 9.71
CA GLU A 56 8.11 -11.89 9.21
C GLU A 56 9.32 -11.09 8.69
N ALA A 57 9.06 -10.05 7.89
CA ALA A 57 10.09 -9.15 7.38
C ALA A 57 10.79 -8.37 8.52
N ALA A 58 10.05 -7.86 9.50
CA ALA A 58 10.62 -7.10 10.61
C ALA A 58 11.47 -7.93 11.58
N LEU A 59 11.14 -9.22 11.77
CA LEU A 59 11.93 -10.13 12.62
C LEU A 59 13.12 -10.74 11.88
N GLY A 60 13.03 -10.89 10.56
CA GLY A 60 14.10 -11.41 9.71
C GLY A 60 15.07 -10.35 9.18
N ALA A 61 14.79 -9.05 9.37
CA ALA A 61 15.66 -7.98 8.91
C ALA A 61 16.95 -7.90 9.75
N GLU A 62 18.10 -8.04 9.08
CA GLU A 62 19.38 -7.68 9.69
C GLU A 62 19.43 -6.17 9.91
N VAL A 63 19.75 -5.76 11.14
CA VAL A 63 19.93 -4.35 11.47
C VAL A 63 21.19 -3.85 10.77
N ILE A 64 21.01 -3.07 9.71
CA ILE A 64 22.09 -2.39 9.01
C ILE A 64 22.68 -1.34 9.96
N GLU A 65 23.98 -1.45 10.25
CA GLU A 65 24.69 -0.47 11.08
C GLU A 65 24.56 0.94 10.50
N GLY A 66 24.19 1.91 11.35
CA GLY A 66 24.04 3.32 10.98
C GLY A 66 22.65 3.75 10.50
N VAL A 67 21.68 2.83 10.37
CA VAL A 67 20.28 3.17 10.03
C VAL A 67 19.41 3.15 11.30
N ASP A 68 18.57 4.18 11.48
CA ASP A 68 17.60 4.22 12.58
C ASP A 68 16.56 3.10 12.43
N ALA A 69 16.30 2.40 13.53
CA ALA A 69 15.42 1.25 13.54
C ALA A 69 13.96 1.63 13.14
N GLY A 70 13.51 2.83 13.50
CA GLY A 70 12.21 3.34 13.05
C GLY A 70 12.15 3.55 11.54
N GLN A 71 13.23 4.04 10.93
CA GLN A 71 13.33 4.18 9.47
C GLN A 71 13.32 2.82 8.76
N MET A 72 14.02 1.83 9.29
CA MET A 72 14.01 0.47 8.75
C MET A 72 12.62 -0.15 8.80
N PHE A 73 11.92 -0.02 9.93
CA PHE A 73 10.55 -0.52 10.05
C PHE A 73 9.58 0.20 9.10
N THR A 74 9.73 1.52 8.96
CA THR A 74 8.93 2.32 8.00
C THR A 74 9.11 1.81 6.58
N LYS A 75 10.35 1.50 6.20
CA LYS A 75 10.65 0.93 4.89
C LYS A 75 9.98 -0.44 4.69
N ILE A 76 10.08 -1.34 5.66
CA ILE A 76 9.40 -2.65 5.59
C ILE A 76 7.90 -2.48 5.34
N VAL A 77 7.25 -1.60 6.09
CA VAL A 77 5.81 -1.33 5.92
C VAL A 77 5.51 -0.75 4.53
N GLN A 78 6.35 0.16 4.03
CA GLN A 78 6.18 0.75 2.70
C GLN A 78 6.34 -0.31 1.59
N ASP A 79 7.36 -1.15 1.69
CA ASP A 79 7.65 -2.20 0.69
C ASP A 79 6.48 -3.20 0.63
N GLU A 80 5.97 -3.63 1.79
CA GLU A 80 4.79 -4.50 1.89
C GLU A 80 3.49 -3.84 1.39
N LEU A 81 3.32 -2.54 1.60
CA LEU A 81 2.17 -1.78 1.06
C LEU A 81 2.27 -1.68 -0.46
N THR A 82 3.48 -1.50 -0.99
CA THR A 82 3.74 -1.43 -2.44
C THR A 82 3.44 -2.77 -3.08
N GLU A 83 3.93 -3.86 -2.50
CA GLU A 83 3.65 -5.22 -2.97
C GLU A 83 2.16 -5.55 -2.86
N LEU A 84 1.48 -5.09 -1.80
CA LEU A 84 0.04 -5.26 -1.67
C LEU A 84 -0.77 -4.58 -2.79
N MET A 85 -0.31 -3.43 -3.29
CA MET A 85 -0.92 -2.76 -4.44
C MET A 85 -0.65 -3.50 -5.76
N GLY A 86 0.31 -4.44 -5.75
CA GLY A 86 0.68 -5.30 -6.86
C GLY A 86 1.66 -4.64 -7.84
N PRO A 87 2.41 -5.44 -8.62
CA PRO A 87 3.13 -4.92 -9.78
C PRO A 87 2.11 -4.49 -10.83
N VAL A 88 2.03 -3.19 -11.08
CA VAL A 88 1.10 -2.64 -12.08
C VAL A 88 1.90 -2.28 -13.33
N ASP A 89 1.76 -3.09 -14.39
CA ASP A 89 2.00 -2.57 -15.73
C ASP A 89 0.89 -1.57 -16.04
N HIS A 90 1.29 -0.31 -16.13
CA HIS A 90 0.38 0.82 -16.32
C HIS A 90 0.21 1.17 -17.80
N GLU A 91 0.88 0.45 -18.70
CA GLU A 91 0.77 0.67 -20.13
C GLU A 91 -0.54 0.10 -20.69
N ILE A 92 -1.04 0.77 -21.72
CA ILE A 92 -2.15 0.24 -22.52
C ILE A 92 -1.55 -0.69 -23.57
N ALA A 93 -2.06 -1.93 -23.62
CA ALA A 93 -1.69 -2.87 -24.67
C ALA A 93 -2.26 -2.43 -26.02
N TRP A 94 -1.44 -1.73 -26.80
CA TRP A 94 -1.82 -1.23 -28.12
C TRP A 94 -1.73 -2.30 -29.21
N LYS A 95 -2.69 -2.32 -30.13
CA LYS A 95 -2.54 -3.10 -31.37
C LYS A 95 -1.50 -2.46 -32.28
N SER A 96 -0.62 -3.28 -32.84
CA SER A 96 0.43 -2.86 -33.78
C SER A 96 -0.11 -2.37 -35.13
N LYS A 97 -1.31 -2.83 -35.54
CA LYS A 97 -2.02 -2.37 -36.74
C LYS A 97 -3.53 -2.35 -36.48
N GLY A 98 -4.22 -1.37 -37.06
CA GLY A 98 -5.67 -1.19 -36.91
C GLY A 98 -6.06 -0.48 -35.60
N ALA A 99 -7.36 -0.49 -35.28
CA ALA A 99 -7.89 0.20 -34.10
C ALA A 99 -7.75 -0.63 -32.81
N THR A 100 -7.25 0.00 -31.75
CA THR A 100 -7.30 -0.54 -30.38
C THR A 100 -8.66 -0.23 -29.75
N VAL A 101 -9.38 -1.25 -29.31
CA VAL A 101 -10.71 -1.12 -28.71
C VAL A 101 -10.61 -1.45 -27.22
N ILE A 102 -11.00 -0.51 -26.36
CA ILE A 102 -10.93 -0.65 -24.90
C ILE A 102 -12.36 -0.67 -24.33
N LEU A 103 -12.70 -1.72 -23.57
CA LEU A 103 -13.98 -1.83 -22.85
C LEU A 103 -13.83 -1.31 -21.42
N MET A 104 -14.70 -0.37 -21.03
CA MET A 104 -14.76 0.14 -19.67
C MET A 104 -15.92 -0.52 -18.91
N SER A 105 -15.60 -1.32 -17.89
CA SER A 105 -16.59 -2.05 -17.07
C SER A 105 -16.42 -1.76 -15.57
N GLY A 106 -17.44 -2.08 -14.76
CA GLY A 106 -17.52 -1.75 -13.33
C GLY A 106 -18.93 -1.44 -12.84
N LEU A 107 -19.11 -1.27 -11.53
CA LEU A 107 -20.40 -1.05 -10.87
C LEU A 107 -21.04 0.31 -11.19
N GLN A 108 -22.35 0.45 -10.99
CA GLN A 108 -23.03 1.75 -11.13
C GLN A 108 -22.40 2.78 -10.18
N GLY A 109 -22.18 4.01 -10.67
CA GLY A 109 -21.54 5.05 -9.87
C GLY A 109 -20.01 4.94 -9.75
N SER A 110 -19.37 3.91 -10.31
CA SER A 110 -17.90 3.76 -10.27
C SER A 110 -17.13 4.74 -11.17
N GLY A 111 -17.81 5.68 -11.84
CA GLY A 111 -17.20 6.71 -12.66
C GLY A 111 -16.82 6.30 -14.09
N LYS A 112 -17.24 5.13 -14.59
CA LYS A 112 -16.89 4.61 -15.94
C LYS A 112 -17.00 5.65 -17.06
N THR A 113 -18.17 6.29 -17.22
CA THR A 113 -18.41 7.28 -18.28
C THR A 113 -17.47 8.48 -18.17
N THR A 114 -17.24 8.97 -16.95
CA THR A 114 -16.31 10.06 -16.69
C THR A 114 -14.87 9.65 -16.99
N THR A 115 -14.48 8.43 -16.61
CA THR A 115 -13.15 7.88 -16.89
C THR A 115 -12.94 7.68 -18.40
N CYS A 116 -13.96 7.25 -19.16
CA CYS A 116 -13.90 7.18 -20.63
C CYS A 116 -13.53 8.55 -21.22
N GLY A 117 -14.22 9.62 -20.81
CA GLY A 117 -13.94 10.97 -21.30
C GLY A 117 -12.55 11.48 -20.93
N LYS A 118 -12.12 11.22 -19.68
CA LYS A 118 -10.76 11.56 -19.22
C LYS A 118 -9.70 10.82 -20.02
N LEU A 119 -9.89 9.51 -20.22
CA LEU A 119 -8.97 8.66 -20.97
C LEU A 119 -8.89 9.12 -22.44
N ALA A 120 -10.02 9.39 -23.08
CA ALA A 120 -10.04 9.90 -24.46
C ALA A 120 -9.32 11.25 -24.61
N LYS A 121 -9.42 12.14 -23.61
CA LYS A 121 -8.67 13.40 -23.59
C LYS A 121 -7.18 13.20 -23.34
N TYR A 122 -6.82 12.26 -22.47
CA TYR A 122 -5.43 11.95 -22.12
C TYR A 122 -4.66 11.28 -23.27
N LEU A 123 -5.34 10.45 -24.06
CA LEU A 123 -4.76 9.73 -25.21
C LEU A 123 -4.72 10.54 -26.51
N ARG A 124 -5.20 11.78 -26.47
CA ARG A 124 -5.20 12.70 -27.60
C ARG A 124 -3.87 13.44 -27.70
#